data_AF-A0A9R1SDZ7-F1
#
_entry.id   AF-A0A9R1SDZ7-F1
#
_cell.length_a   1.000
_cell.length_b   1.000
_cell.length_c   1.000
_cell.angle_alpha   90.00
_cell.angle_beta   90.00
_cell.angle_gamma   90.00
#
_symmetry.space_group_name_H-M   'P 1'
#
loop_
_entity.id
_entity.type
_entity.pdbx_description
1 polymer ?
#
loop_
_entity_poly.entity_id
_entity_poly.type
_entity_poly.pdbx_seq_one_letter_code
_entity_poly.pdbx_strand_id
1 'polypeptide(L)'
;MIESELDPPVAEMTVLTYANQAISEDYQNNNYNVNRGHLFPCRHAADVVTAESTFTLTNAVPQKKSFNELSWSRMEDETKNIMSTCKNNNNEVLAHVLTGAIPGDSKLKEKVNIPSYMWMAFCCYNSMEKKWVSQAYWAENIEEDSKNKTIDKKSLQEIQEFLGKAWVKNVQLFKKDCT
;
A
#
# COMPACT_ATOMS: atom_id res chain seq x y z
N MET A 1 2.85 -2.36 17.77
CA MET A 1 1.84 -2.10 16.73
C MET A 1 0.70 -1.41 17.44
N ILE A 2 0.35 -0.18 17.03
CA ILE A 2 -0.55 0.69 17.81
C ILE A 2 -2.02 0.29 17.65
N GLU A 3 -2.38 -0.42 16.57
CA GLU A 3 -3.77 -0.80 16.31
C GLU A 3 -4.45 -1.58 17.44
N SER A 4 -3.73 -2.50 18.10
CA SER A 4 -4.31 -3.27 19.21
C SER A 4 -4.70 -2.39 20.41
N GLU A 5 -4.20 -1.16 20.46
CA GLU A 5 -4.54 -0.15 21.47
C GLU A 5 -5.71 0.74 21.01
N LEU A 6 -6.04 0.71 19.71
CA LEU A 6 -7.19 1.40 19.11
C LEU A 6 -8.42 0.49 18.98
N ASP A 7 -8.22 -0.83 18.98
CA ASP A 7 -9.30 -1.80 19.06
C ASP A 7 -10.04 -1.68 20.40
N PRO A 8 -11.39 -1.67 20.40
CA PRO A 8 -12.14 -1.62 21.64
C PRO A 8 -11.92 -2.92 22.44
N PRO A 9 -12.04 -2.87 23.78
CA PRO A 9 -11.99 -4.08 24.59
C PRO A 9 -13.05 -5.09 24.13
N VAL A 10 -12.68 -6.38 24.11
CA VAL A 10 -13.51 -7.48 23.58
C VAL A 10 -14.93 -7.52 24.17
N ALA A 11 -15.11 -7.04 25.40
CA ALA A 11 -16.40 -6.97 26.09
C ALA A 11 -17.34 -5.86 25.59
N GLU A 12 -16.81 -4.80 24.96
CA GLU A 12 -17.60 -3.69 24.38
C GLU A 12 -17.86 -3.88 22.88
N MET A 13 -17.44 -5.02 22.32
CA MET A 13 -17.66 -5.46 20.95
C MET A 13 -19.15 -5.84 20.72
N THR A 14 -20.06 -4.96 21.09
CA THR A 14 -21.44 -4.99 20.58
C THR A 14 -21.34 -4.79 19.07
N VAL A 15 -21.73 -5.83 18.35
CA VAL A 15 -21.43 -6.19 16.95
C VAL A 15 -21.79 -5.12 15.88
N LEU A 16 -22.23 -3.91 16.24
CA LEU A 16 -22.67 -2.88 15.30
C LEU A 16 -21.61 -1.82 14.91
N THR A 17 -20.59 -1.52 15.72
CA THR A 17 -19.69 -0.38 15.47
C THR A 17 -18.56 -0.65 14.47
N TYR A 18 -18.21 -1.91 14.21
CA TYR A 18 -17.10 -2.31 13.31
C TYR A 18 -17.55 -3.23 12.17
N ALA A 19 -18.81 -3.12 11.75
CA ALA A 19 -19.35 -3.94 10.66
C ALA A 19 -18.61 -3.73 9.33
N ASN A 20 -18.11 -2.52 9.09
CA ASN A 20 -17.50 -2.10 7.82
C ASN A 20 -15.96 -1.98 7.88
N GLN A 21 -15.33 -2.34 9.00
CA GLN A 21 -13.88 -2.24 9.19
C GLN A 21 -13.31 -3.51 9.82
N ALA A 22 -12.09 -3.87 9.44
CA ALA A 22 -11.37 -4.98 10.05
C ALA A 22 -10.95 -4.63 11.50
N ILE A 23 -10.89 -5.66 12.35
CA ILE A 23 -10.34 -5.57 13.72
C ILE A 23 -9.14 -6.51 13.86
N SER A 24 -8.34 -6.35 14.91
CA SER A 24 -7.15 -7.19 15.10
C SER A 24 -7.41 -8.68 15.05
N GLU A 25 -8.53 -9.13 15.61
CA GLU A 25 -8.96 -10.51 15.65
C GLU A 25 -9.12 -11.08 14.25
N ASP A 26 -9.56 -10.29 13.27
CA ASP A 26 -9.80 -10.77 11.89
C ASP A 26 -8.53 -11.34 11.24
N TYR A 27 -7.35 -10.88 11.66
CA TYR A 27 -6.05 -11.32 11.15
C TYR A 27 -5.43 -12.50 11.91
N GLN A 28 -5.93 -12.82 13.10
CA GLN A 28 -5.36 -13.86 13.95
C GLN A 28 -5.73 -15.28 13.46
N ASN A 29 -4.83 -16.24 13.71
CA ASN A 29 -5.03 -17.67 13.42
C ASN A 29 -5.46 -17.98 11.97
N ASN A 30 -4.98 -17.20 11.00
CA ASN A 30 -5.26 -17.45 9.59
C ASN A 30 -4.37 -18.58 9.02
N ASN A 31 -4.93 -19.40 8.14
CA ASN A 31 -4.23 -20.46 7.40
C ASN A 31 -3.74 -19.99 6.01
N TYR A 32 -3.91 -18.71 5.68
CA TYR A 32 -3.51 -18.13 4.40
C TYR A 32 -2.06 -17.65 4.36
N ASN A 33 -1.34 -17.76 5.49
CA ASN A 33 0.03 -17.25 5.66
C ASN A 33 0.16 -15.76 5.27
N VAL A 34 -0.81 -14.96 5.70
CA VAL A 34 -0.82 -13.50 5.49
C VAL A 34 -0.52 -12.77 6.79
N ASN A 35 0.06 -11.58 6.66
CA ASN A 35 0.20 -10.59 7.72
C ASN A 35 -0.60 -9.32 7.38
N ARG A 36 -0.53 -8.32 8.27
CA ARG A 36 -1.10 -6.98 8.03
C ARG A 36 -0.13 -6.20 7.13
N GLY A 37 -0.38 -6.22 5.83
CA GLY A 37 0.39 -5.47 4.85
C GLY A 37 -0.09 -4.04 4.74
N HIS A 38 0.83 -3.07 4.89
CA HIS A 38 0.49 -1.66 4.79
C HIS A 38 0.22 -1.29 3.33
N LEU A 39 -0.82 -0.51 3.07
CA LEU A 39 -1.05 0.12 1.77
C LEU A 39 -0.12 1.32 1.61
N PHE A 40 -0.24 2.30 2.52
CA PHE A 40 0.74 3.39 2.64
C PHE A 40 1.80 2.99 3.68
N PRO A 41 3.07 2.84 3.30
CA PRO A 41 4.07 2.31 4.21
C PRO A 41 4.52 3.34 5.25
N CYS A 42 4.67 2.89 6.49
CA CYS A 42 5.24 3.66 7.61
C CYS A 42 6.54 4.38 7.23
N ARG A 43 7.37 3.76 6.38
CA ARG A 43 8.67 4.32 5.95
C ARG A 43 8.55 5.58 5.09
N HIS A 44 7.40 5.83 4.47
CA HIS A 44 7.12 7.05 3.70
C HIS A 44 6.54 8.18 4.55
N ALA A 45 6.23 7.93 5.83
CA ALA A 45 5.69 8.95 6.71
C ALA A 45 6.66 10.12 6.91
N ALA A 46 6.09 11.33 6.98
CA ALA A 46 6.85 12.58 7.16
C ALA A 46 7.30 12.79 8.61
N ASP A 47 6.54 12.27 9.57
CA ASP A 47 6.74 12.46 11.01
C ASP A 47 6.19 11.26 11.79
N VAL A 48 6.41 11.27 13.11
CA VAL A 48 5.99 10.17 14.00
C VAL A 48 4.48 10.00 14.02
N VAL A 49 3.70 11.07 14.09
CA VAL A 49 2.23 10.99 14.14
C VAL A 49 1.69 10.38 12.84
N THR A 50 2.23 10.81 11.69
CA THR A 50 1.91 10.22 10.40
C THR A 50 2.31 8.74 10.38
N ALA A 51 3.49 8.37 10.88
CA ALA A 51 3.96 6.99 10.94
C ALA A 51 3.03 6.11 11.79
N GLU A 52 2.61 6.59 12.96
CA GLU A 52 1.68 5.90 13.85
C GLU A 52 0.33 5.65 13.17
N SER A 53 -0.19 6.65 12.44
CA SER A 53 -1.47 6.52 11.70
C SER A 53 -1.45 5.43 10.62
N THR A 54 -0.26 5.09 10.09
CA THR A 54 -0.14 4.05 9.06
C THR A 54 -0.46 2.66 9.59
N PHE A 55 -0.34 2.44 10.90
CA PHE A 55 -0.60 1.13 11.51
C PHE A 55 -2.10 0.81 11.66
N THR A 56 -2.99 1.74 11.31
CA THR A 56 -4.43 1.51 11.33
C THR A 56 -4.88 0.45 10.33
N LEU A 57 -5.88 -0.37 10.66
CA LEU A 57 -6.37 -1.41 9.73
C LEU A 57 -7.13 -0.85 8.54
N THR A 58 -7.53 0.42 8.57
CA THR A 58 -8.01 1.14 7.39
C THR A 58 -6.92 1.34 6.32
N ASN A 59 -5.65 1.22 6.71
CA ASN A 59 -4.48 1.29 5.83
C ASN A 59 -3.81 -0.09 5.64
N ALA A 60 -4.47 -1.19 6.01
CA ALA A 60 -3.88 -2.53 5.93
C ALA A 60 -4.76 -3.51 5.15
N VAL A 61 -4.10 -4.43 4.43
CA VAL A 61 -4.74 -5.57 3.75
C VAL A 61 -4.04 -6.87 4.13
N PRO A 62 -4.71 -8.03 4.03
CA PRO A 62 -4.05 -9.32 4.16
C PRO A 62 -3.01 -9.53 3.05
N GLN A 63 -1.73 -9.40 3.38
CA GLN A 63 -0.63 -9.54 2.43
C GLN A 63 0.17 -10.81 2.72
N LYS A 64 0.54 -11.55 1.68
CA LYS A 64 1.40 -12.74 1.81
C LYS A 64 2.70 -12.35 2.49
N LYS A 65 3.08 -13.08 3.53
CA LYS A 65 4.20 -12.68 4.41
C LYS A 65 5.49 -12.49 3.63
N SER A 66 5.87 -13.46 2.80
CA SER A 66 7.08 -13.41 2.00
C SER A 66 7.06 -12.24 1.00
N PHE A 67 5.93 -12.00 0.32
CA PHE A 67 5.77 -10.84 -0.57
C PHE A 67 5.90 -9.50 0.16
N ASN A 68 5.24 -9.34 1.32
CA ASN A 68 5.35 -8.15 2.15
C ASN A 68 6.81 -7.89 2.57
N GLU A 69 7.46 -8.91 3.11
CA GLU A 69 8.80 -8.80 3.71
C GLU A 69 9.93 -8.70 2.68
N LEU A 70 9.72 -9.18 1.45
CA LEU A 70 10.74 -9.23 0.40
C LEU A 70 10.50 -8.17 -0.68
N SER A 71 9.89 -8.56 -1.82
CA SER A 71 9.86 -7.70 -3.01
C SER A 71 9.05 -6.42 -2.80
N TRP A 72 7.98 -6.47 -2.00
CA TRP A 72 7.16 -5.30 -1.69
C TRP A 72 7.93 -4.30 -0.80
N SER A 73 8.47 -4.74 0.33
CA SER A 73 9.31 -3.92 1.22
C SER A 73 10.51 -3.29 0.47
N ARG A 74 11.15 -4.04 -0.44
CA ARG A 74 12.23 -3.49 -1.27
C ARG A 74 11.74 -2.40 -2.23
N MET A 75 10.59 -2.61 -2.88
CA MET A 75 10.00 -1.61 -3.77
C MET A 75 9.61 -0.34 -2.99
N GLU A 76 9.07 -0.47 -1.77
CA GLU A 76 8.78 0.67 -0.90
C GLU A 76 10.04 1.49 -0.59
N ASP A 77 11.17 0.81 -0.36
CA ASP A 77 12.48 1.44 -0.14
C ASP A 77 13.03 2.17 -1.35
N GLU A 78 13.01 1.51 -2.50
CA GLU A 78 13.43 2.13 -3.75
C GLU A 78 12.59 3.37 -4.06
N THR A 79 11.27 3.27 -3.86
CA THR A 79 10.33 4.38 -4.05
C THR A 79 10.64 5.54 -3.12
N LYS A 80 10.90 5.28 -1.83
CA LYS A 80 11.33 6.31 -0.87
C LYS A 80 12.60 7.01 -1.34
N ASN A 81 13.60 6.25 -1.80
CA ASN A 81 14.87 6.80 -2.26
C ASN A 81 14.69 7.68 -3.50
N ILE A 82 13.85 7.27 -4.46
CA ILE A 82 13.55 8.09 -5.65
C ILE A 82 12.84 9.38 -5.23
N MET A 83 11.79 9.28 -4.40
CA MET A 83 11.03 10.46 -3.94
C MET A 83 11.89 11.43 -3.11
N SER A 84 12.94 10.96 -2.43
CA SER A 84 13.85 11.83 -1.67
C SER A 84 14.58 12.89 -2.54
N THR A 85 14.62 12.67 -3.85
CA THR A 85 15.16 13.64 -4.83
C THR A 85 14.17 14.76 -5.18
N CYS A 86 12.88 14.55 -4.93
CA CYS A 86 11.81 15.50 -5.22
C CYS A 86 11.64 16.52 -4.10
N LYS A 87 12.54 17.51 -4.09
CA LYS A 87 12.56 18.56 -3.06
C LYS A 87 11.93 19.86 -3.54
N ASN A 88 11.17 20.51 -2.66
CA ASN A 88 10.68 21.87 -2.89
C ASN A 88 11.79 22.92 -2.59
N ASN A 89 11.47 24.21 -2.71
CA ASN A 89 12.42 25.30 -2.45
C ASN A 89 12.90 25.38 -0.99
N ASN A 90 12.21 24.72 -0.06
CA ASN A 90 12.58 24.62 1.35
C ASN A 90 13.40 23.35 1.66
N ASN A 91 13.83 22.60 0.63
CA ASN A 91 14.55 21.33 0.76
C ASN A 91 13.71 20.21 1.42
N GLU A 92 12.39 20.32 1.38
CA GLU A 92 11.43 19.32 1.88
C GLU A 92 10.99 18.40 0.75
N VAL A 93 10.82 17.11 1.05
CA VAL A 93 10.31 16.14 0.06
C VAL A 93 8.82 16.40 -0.19
N LEU A 94 8.45 16.62 -1.44
CA LEU A 94 7.07 16.79 -1.86
C LEU A 94 6.72 15.74 -2.91
N ALA A 95 6.02 14.69 -2.48
CA ALA A 95 5.56 13.61 -3.35
C ALA A 95 4.11 13.23 -3.03
N HIS A 96 3.37 12.86 -4.08
CA HIS A 96 2.02 12.33 -3.98
C HIS A 96 2.09 10.83 -4.27
N VAL A 97 1.67 10.02 -3.30
CA VAL A 97 1.64 8.56 -3.42
C VAL A 97 0.20 8.09 -3.40
N LEU A 98 -0.15 7.24 -4.36
CA LEU A 98 -1.39 6.48 -4.41
C LEU A 98 -1.04 5.02 -4.28
N THR A 99 -1.86 4.29 -3.54
CA THR A 99 -1.68 2.89 -3.24
C THR A 99 -3.04 2.22 -3.23
N GLY A 100 -3.05 0.92 -3.46
CA GLY A 100 -4.28 0.15 -3.37
C GLY A 100 -4.05 -1.33 -3.63
N ALA A 101 -5.16 -2.04 -3.66
CA ALA A 101 -5.19 -3.46 -3.90
C ALA A 101 -6.37 -3.81 -4.80
N ILE A 102 -6.22 -4.88 -5.60
CA ILE A 102 -7.32 -5.44 -6.37
C ILE A 102 -7.90 -6.60 -5.54
N PRO A 103 -9.23 -6.61 -5.27
CA PRO A 103 -9.85 -7.68 -4.51
C PRO A 103 -9.54 -9.08 -5.10
N GLY A 104 -9.37 -10.06 -4.22
CA GLY A 104 -9.27 -11.47 -4.59
C GLY A 104 -10.52 -12.26 -4.21
N ASP A 105 -10.44 -13.58 -4.33
CA ASP A 105 -11.58 -14.48 -4.09
C ASP A 105 -11.68 -15.00 -2.65
N SER A 106 -10.62 -14.83 -1.86
CA SER A 106 -10.55 -15.33 -0.48
C SER A 106 -10.75 -14.22 0.54
N LYS A 107 -11.21 -14.60 1.74
CA LYS A 107 -11.41 -13.67 2.86
C LYS A 107 -10.91 -14.28 4.17
N LEU A 108 -10.37 -13.44 5.05
CA LEU A 108 -10.17 -13.80 6.44
C LEU A 108 -11.49 -13.69 7.18
N LYS A 109 -11.88 -14.79 7.86
CA LYS A 109 -13.11 -14.88 8.67
C LYS A 109 -14.36 -14.39 7.93
N GLU A 110 -14.45 -14.64 6.62
CA GLU A 110 -15.52 -14.15 5.74
C GLU A 110 -15.72 -12.62 5.71
N LYS A 111 -14.78 -11.85 6.27
CA LYS A 111 -14.91 -10.40 6.49
C LYS A 111 -13.87 -9.61 5.70
N VAL A 112 -12.59 -9.91 5.86
CA VAL A 112 -11.50 -9.11 5.27
C VAL A 112 -11.02 -9.74 3.97
N ASN A 113 -11.18 -9.05 2.83
CA ASN A 113 -10.74 -9.58 1.54
C ASN A 113 -9.22 -9.74 1.48
N ILE A 114 -8.76 -10.89 0.99
CA ILE A 114 -7.37 -11.12 0.65
C ILE A 114 -7.19 -10.69 -0.82
N PRO A 115 -6.49 -9.59 -1.10
CA PRO A 115 -6.36 -9.08 -2.45
C PRO A 115 -5.55 -10.03 -3.33
N SER A 116 -5.85 -10.01 -4.63
CA SER A 116 -5.11 -10.75 -5.67
C SER A 116 -3.85 -9.99 -6.12
N TYR A 117 -3.93 -8.66 -6.18
CA TYR A 117 -2.82 -7.77 -6.53
C TYR A 117 -2.70 -6.61 -5.55
N MET A 118 -1.48 -6.11 -5.39
CA MET A 118 -1.21 -4.83 -4.76
C MET A 118 -0.55 -3.89 -5.76
N TRP A 119 -0.79 -2.59 -5.62
CA TRP A 119 -0.27 -1.58 -6.53
C TRP A 119 0.07 -0.28 -5.80
N MET A 120 1.05 0.43 -6.34
CA MET A 120 1.48 1.74 -5.87
C MET A 120 1.85 2.59 -7.08
N ALA A 121 1.53 3.87 -7.04
CA ALA A 121 2.01 4.86 -7.99
C ALA A 121 2.37 6.14 -7.25
N PHE A 122 3.42 6.81 -7.67
CA PHE A 122 3.74 8.12 -7.13
C PHE A 122 4.05 9.11 -8.24
N CYS A 123 3.99 10.36 -7.83
CA CYS A 123 4.30 11.50 -8.64
C CYS A 123 4.90 12.61 -7.79
N CYS A 124 5.99 13.20 -8.27
CA CYS A 124 6.65 14.30 -7.57
C CYS A 124 7.41 15.20 -8.53
N TYR A 125 7.63 16.45 -8.12
CA TYR A 125 8.42 17.40 -8.91
C TYR A 125 9.84 17.48 -8.35
N ASN A 126 10.83 17.20 -9.18
CA ASN A 126 12.24 17.40 -8.87
C ASN A 126 12.64 18.84 -9.27
N SER A 127 12.79 19.72 -8.28
CA SER A 127 13.13 21.13 -8.50
C SER A 127 14.55 21.33 -9.03
N MET A 128 15.50 20.45 -8.68
CA MET A 128 16.89 20.53 -9.14
C MET A 128 16.98 20.27 -10.64
N GLU A 129 16.27 19.25 -11.12
CA GLU A 129 16.23 18.87 -12.53
C GLU A 129 15.10 19.56 -13.31
N LYS A 130 14.27 20.34 -12.61
CA LYS A 130 13.08 21.04 -13.15
C LYS A 130 12.16 20.12 -13.95
N LYS A 131 11.91 18.91 -13.43
CA LYS A 131 11.12 17.88 -14.11
C LYS A 131 10.18 17.15 -13.17
N TRP A 132 9.07 16.68 -13.72
CA TRP A 132 8.22 15.70 -13.05
C TRP A 132 8.86 14.32 -13.09
N VAL A 133 8.73 13.60 -11.98
CA VAL A 133 9.14 12.20 -11.83
C VAL A 133 7.89 11.42 -11.42
N SER A 134 7.58 10.36 -12.16
CA SER A 134 6.48 9.47 -11.83
C SER A 134 6.91 8.02 -12.06
N GLN A 135 6.37 7.13 -11.25
CA GLN A 135 6.61 5.70 -11.33
C GLN A 135 5.43 4.96 -10.72
N ALA A 136 5.17 3.77 -11.22
CA ALA A 136 4.17 2.85 -10.73
C ALA A 136 4.72 1.44 -10.61
N TYR A 137 4.01 0.64 -9.82
CA TYR A 137 4.33 -0.74 -9.48
C TYR A 137 3.02 -1.50 -9.27
N TRP A 138 2.99 -2.76 -9.69
CA TRP A 138 1.98 -3.71 -9.23
C TRP A 138 2.58 -5.11 -9.22
N ALA A 139 2.07 -5.96 -8.33
CA ALA A 139 2.48 -7.35 -8.25
C ALA A 139 1.35 -8.21 -7.65
N GLU A 140 1.38 -9.50 -7.97
CA GLU A 140 0.49 -10.49 -7.37
C GLU A 140 0.79 -10.67 -5.89
N ASN A 141 -0.26 -10.75 -5.07
CA ASN A 141 -0.17 -11.03 -3.65
C ASN A 141 -0.01 -12.55 -3.41
N ILE A 142 1.15 -13.08 -3.81
CA ILE A 142 1.49 -14.51 -3.76
C ILE A 142 2.68 -14.76 -2.85
N GLU A 143 2.90 -16.02 -2.46
CA GLU A 143 4.13 -16.37 -1.76
C GLU A 143 5.34 -16.25 -2.70
N GLU A 144 6.46 -15.79 -2.17
CA GLU A 144 7.73 -15.67 -2.86
C GLU A 144 8.71 -16.72 -2.35
N ASP A 145 9.33 -17.43 -3.28
CA ASP A 145 10.34 -18.46 -3.04
C ASP A 145 11.78 -17.93 -3.11
N SER A 146 11.96 -16.76 -3.73
CA SER A 146 13.26 -16.13 -3.96
C SER A 146 13.40 -14.80 -3.23
N LYS A 147 14.47 -14.69 -2.44
CA LYS A 147 14.84 -13.43 -1.77
C LYS A 147 15.23 -12.31 -2.73
N ASN A 148 15.61 -12.65 -3.97
CA ASN A 148 16.07 -11.68 -4.97
C ASN A 148 14.94 -11.20 -5.89
N LYS A 149 13.69 -11.64 -5.66
CA LYS A 149 12.55 -11.22 -6.48
C LYS A 149 12.33 -9.71 -6.35
N THR A 150 12.18 -9.03 -7.47
CA THR A 150 11.93 -7.58 -7.55
C THR A 150 10.62 -7.31 -8.28
N ILE A 151 10.05 -6.14 -8.05
CA ILE A 151 8.88 -5.66 -8.78
C ILE A 151 9.35 -4.71 -9.87
N ASP A 152 8.90 -4.94 -11.10
CA ASP A 152 9.28 -4.10 -12.23
C ASP A 152 8.71 -2.68 -12.10
N LYS A 153 9.53 -1.72 -12.50
CA LYS A 153 9.14 -0.31 -12.64
C LYS A 153 8.21 -0.14 -13.84
N LYS A 154 7.11 0.58 -13.65
CA LYS A 154 6.07 0.83 -14.66
C LYS A 154 5.72 2.30 -14.76
N SER A 155 5.30 2.75 -15.93
CA SER A 155 4.77 4.09 -16.14
C SER A 155 3.37 4.26 -15.55
N LEU A 156 2.92 5.51 -15.37
CA LEU A 156 1.54 5.82 -14.99
C LEU A 156 0.54 5.30 -16.04
N GLN A 157 0.89 5.35 -17.32
CA GLN A 157 0.06 4.80 -18.38
C GLN A 157 -0.12 3.28 -18.21
N GLU A 158 0.97 2.54 -18.00
CA GLU A 158 0.91 1.08 -17.85
C GLU A 158 0.05 0.63 -16.67
N ILE A 159 0.15 1.30 -15.51
CA ILE A 159 -0.69 0.94 -14.36
C ILE A 159 -2.15 1.30 -14.58
N GLN A 160 -2.45 2.43 -15.24
CA GLN A 160 -3.84 2.82 -15.55
C GLN A 160 -4.48 1.82 -16.53
N GLU A 161 -3.74 1.37 -17.53
CA GLU A 161 -4.18 0.31 -18.45
C GLU A 161 -4.37 -1.04 -17.74
N PHE A 162 -3.45 -1.39 -16.83
CA PHE A 162 -3.56 -2.60 -16.02
C PHE A 162 -4.82 -2.57 -15.13
N LEU A 163 -5.00 -1.52 -14.32
CA LEU A 163 -6.17 -1.36 -13.45
C LEU A 163 -7.46 -1.27 -14.28
N GLY A 164 -7.40 -0.64 -15.45
CA GLY A 164 -8.46 -0.56 -16.46
C GLY A 164 -8.99 -1.92 -16.91
N LYS A 165 -8.06 -2.88 -17.07
CA LYS A 165 -8.36 -4.25 -17.50
C LYS A 165 -8.73 -5.16 -16.32
N ALA A 166 -8.05 -4.99 -15.19
CA ALA A 166 -8.09 -5.93 -14.07
C ALA A 166 -9.16 -5.61 -13.02
N TRP A 167 -9.61 -4.34 -12.90
CA TRP A 167 -10.48 -3.95 -11.79
C TRP A 167 -11.61 -2.99 -12.17
N VAL A 168 -11.29 -1.77 -12.60
CA VAL A 168 -12.29 -0.72 -12.84
C VAL A 168 -11.97 0.00 -14.15
N LYS A 169 -13.00 0.34 -14.94
CA LYS A 169 -12.82 1.03 -16.22
C LYS A 169 -12.47 2.51 -16.02
N ASN A 170 -11.77 3.09 -16.99
CA ASN A 170 -11.45 4.53 -17.06
C ASN A 170 -10.65 5.05 -15.86
N VAL A 171 -9.58 4.33 -15.48
CA VAL A 171 -8.73 4.73 -14.36
C VAL A 171 -7.89 5.93 -14.75
N GLN A 172 -8.02 7.01 -13.96
CA GLN A 172 -7.10 8.13 -13.96
C GLN A 172 -6.58 8.33 -12.54
N LEU A 173 -5.29 8.08 -12.32
CA LEU A 173 -4.65 8.17 -11.01
C LEU A 173 -4.24 9.61 -10.70
N PHE A 174 -3.56 10.25 -11.65
CA PHE A 174 -3.09 11.63 -11.51
C PHE A 174 -3.64 12.52 -12.62
N LYS A 175 -3.87 13.79 -12.29
CA LYS A 175 -4.28 14.77 -13.30
C LYS A 175 -3.16 14.91 -14.33
N LYS A 176 -3.49 14.73 -15.62
CA LYS A 176 -2.55 14.79 -16.75
C LYS A 176 -1.30 13.91 -16.60
N ASP A 177 -1.39 12.79 -15.87
CA ASP A 177 -0.24 11.91 -15.60
C ASP A 177 1.00 12.66 -15.07
N CYS A 178 0.75 13.71 -14.28
CA CYS A 178 1.78 14.58 -13.74
C CYS A 178 2.58 15.37 -14.77
N THR A 179 1.91 15.84 -15.83
CA THR A 179 2.46 16.75 -16.84
C THR A 179 1.69 18.07 -16.94
#